data_AF-A0AAV1LC92-F1
#
_entry.id   AF-A0AAV1LC92-F1
#
_cell.length_a   1.000
_cell.length_b   1.000
_cell.length_c   1.000
_cell.angle_alpha   90.00
_cell.angle_beta   90.00
_cell.angle_gamma   90.00
#
_symmetry.space_group_name_H-M   'P 1'
#
loop_
_entity.id
_entity.type
_entity.pdbx_description
1 polymer ?
#
loop_
_entity_poly.entity_id
_entity_poly.type
_entity_poly.pdbx_seq_one_letter_code
_entity_poly.pdbx_strand_id
1 'polypeptide(L)'
;MVELFNQTLEKYLAKVVEKRQREWDRHIKKQPFLLSYRSAVHDSTSVTPAFTNFWRELRLPADLITGIPPDVLRSITDYANDLRNKMNDIYEHVRQSGQQTSEKVKTRYDRKMNNIGFDEDSLVWLHNPVHSKGKSPKLQAKWNGPYRNVTRINDVILSNTERC
;
A
#
# COMPACT_ATOMS: atom_id res chain seq x y z
N MET A 1 -1.63 1.55 1.95
CA MET A 1 -0.79 0.34 2.13
C MET A 1 -1.43 -0.93 1.56
N VAL A 2 -2.71 -1.21 1.82
CA VAL A 2 -3.39 -2.41 1.29
C VAL A 2 -3.38 -2.47 -0.26
N GLU A 3 -3.62 -1.34 -0.93
CA GLU A 3 -3.59 -1.29 -2.40
C GLU A 3 -2.21 -1.62 -2.99
N LEU A 4 -1.12 -1.15 -2.37
CA LEU A 4 0.24 -1.44 -2.83
C LEU A 4 0.58 -2.92 -2.66
N PHE A 5 0.14 -3.52 -1.55
CA PHE A 5 0.27 -4.96 -1.33
C PHE A 5 -0.48 -5.74 -2.42
N ASN A 6 -1.73 -5.38 -2.68
CA ASN A 6 -2.54 -6.05 -3.71
C ASN A 6 -1.90 -5.92 -5.10
N GLN A 7 -1.40 -4.72 -5.47
CA GLN A 7 -0.67 -4.53 -6.73
C GLN A 7 0.59 -5.38 -6.81
N THR A 8 1.33 -5.54 -5.71
CA THR A 8 2.55 -6.36 -5.68
C THR A 8 2.21 -7.85 -5.79
N LEU A 9 1.14 -8.28 -5.09
CA LEU A 9 0.61 -9.64 -5.17
C LEU A 9 0.14 -9.98 -6.58
N GLU A 10 -0.60 -9.08 -7.24
CA GLU A 10 -1.04 -9.25 -8.63
C GLU A 10 0.14 -9.39 -9.59
N LYS A 11 1.15 -8.53 -9.48
CA LYS A 11 2.37 -8.62 -10.30
C LYS A 11 3.12 -9.93 -10.10
N TYR A 12 3.15 -10.44 -8.87
CA TYR A 12 3.75 -11.74 -8.57
C TYR A 12 2.94 -12.89 -9.18
N LEU A 13 1.63 -12.90 -8.95
CA LEU A 13 0.73 -13.94 -9.48
C LEU A 13 0.77 -13.97 -11.01
N ALA A 14 0.83 -12.81 -11.67
CA ALA A 14 0.96 -12.73 -13.12
C ALA A 14 2.19 -13.50 -13.65
N LYS A 15 3.31 -13.51 -12.92
CA LYS A 15 4.54 -14.23 -13.30
C LYS A 15 4.46 -15.73 -13.05
N VAL A 16 3.72 -16.14 -12.03
CA VAL A 16 3.67 -17.53 -11.57
C VAL A 16 2.59 -18.33 -12.27
N VAL A 17 1.46 -17.70 -12.55
CA VAL A 17 0.21 -18.37 -12.94
C VAL A 17 -0.03 -18.26 -14.46
N GLU A 18 1.03 -18.12 -15.25
CA GLU A 18 0.99 -17.94 -16.71
C GLU A 18 0.15 -19.02 -17.42
N LYS A 19 0.28 -20.28 -17.00
CA LYS A 19 -0.38 -21.44 -17.65
C LYS A 19 -1.69 -21.89 -17.00
N ARG A 20 -1.93 -21.61 -15.71
CA ARG A 20 -3.07 -22.16 -14.94
C ARG A 20 -3.74 -21.14 -14.03
N GLN A 21 -4.27 -20.08 -14.62
CA GLN A 21 -4.88 -18.93 -13.94
C GLN A 21 -5.97 -19.28 -12.91
N ARG A 22 -6.68 -20.41 -13.08
CA ARG A 22 -7.73 -20.87 -12.16
C ARG A 22 -7.21 -21.43 -10.83
N GLU A 23 -5.92 -21.77 -10.73
CA GLU A 23 -5.31 -22.36 -9.52
C GLU A 23 -4.46 -21.35 -8.71
N TRP A 24 -4.68 -20.05 -8.91
CA TRP A 24 -3.91 -18.98 -8.26
C TRP A 24 -3.91 -19.09 -6.73
N ASP A 25 -5.00 -19.58 -6.14
CA ASP A 25 -5.18 -19.81 -4.70
C ASP A 25 -4.21 -20.86 -4.15
N ARG A 26 -3.95 -21.93 -4.92
CA ARG A 26 -2.96 -22.97 -4.57
C ARG A 26 -1.55 -22.42 -4.64
N HIS A 27 -1.27 -21.52 -5.58
CA HIS A 27 0.04 -20.89 -5.70
C HIS A 27 0.35 -19.97 -4.51
N ILE A 28 -0.65 -19.26 -3.96
CA ILE A 28 -0.46 -18.44 -2.75
C ILE A 28 0.00 -19.28 -1.55
N LYS A 29 -0.57 -20.48 -1.37
CA LYS A 29 -0.23 -21.35 -0.24
C LYS A 29 1.09 -22.11 -0.44
N LYS A 30 1.38 -22.52 -1.67
CA LYS A 30 2.53 -23.38 -1.99
C LYS A 30 3.82 -22.63 -2.25
N GLN A 31 3.76 -21.34 -2.61
CA GLN A 31 4.95 -20.59 -2.96
C GLN A 31 5.38 -19.59 -1.88
N PRO A 32 6.68 -19.34 -1.74
CA PRO A 32 7.23 -18.52 -0.67
C PRO A 32 7.01 -17.02 -0.87
N PHE A 33 6.11 -16.56 -1.75
CA PHE A 33 5.87 -15.12 -1.96
C PHE A 33 5.55 -14.39 -0.66
N LEU A 34 4.61 -14.95 0.08
CA LEU A 34 4.16 -14.43 1.35
C LEU A 34 5.25 -14.46 2.41
N LEU A 35 6.21 -15.38 2.28
CA LEU A 35 7.41 -15.40 3.11
C LEU A 35 8.37 -14.28 2.68
N SER A 36 8.72 -14.20 1.40
CA SER A 36 9.62 -13.18 0.86
C SER A 36 9.11 -11.76 1.07
N TYR A 37 7.81 -11.53 0.92
CA TYR A 37 7.21 -10.21 1.15
C TYR A 37 7.29 -9.80 2.62
N ARG A 38 7.14 -10.76 3.54
CA ARG A 38 7.21 -10.52 4.98
C ARG A 38 8.64 -10.46 5.50
N SER A 39 9.61 -11.08 4.84
CA SER A 39 11.01 -11.11 5.24
C SER A 39 11.88 -10.07 4.52
N ALA A 40 11.38 -9.43 3.47
CA ALA A 40 12.10 -8.36 2.79
C ALA A 40 11.90 -7.03 3.52
N VAL A 41 12.96 -6.22 3.56
CA VAL A 41 12.91 -4.83 4.03
C VAL A 41 12.06 -4.01 3.07
N HIS A 42 11.11 -3.23 3.60
CA HIS A 42 10.27 -2.35 2.78
C HIS A 42 10.79 -0.91 2.82
N ASP A 43 10.91 -0.27 1.66
CA ASP A 43 11.42 1.10 1.54
C ASP A 43 10.65 2.12 2.40
N SER A 44 9.34 1.95 2.59
CA SER A 44 8.52 2.89 3.36
C SER A 44 8.76 2.83 4.86
N THR A 45 9.16 1.66 5.37
CA THR A 45 9.33 1.41 6.80
C THR A 45 10.79 1.17 7.18
N SER A 46 11.68 0.96 6.22
CA SER A 46 13.10 0.60 6.38
C SER A 46 13.34 -0.66 7.21
N VAL A 47 12.28 -1.41 7.50
CA VAL A 47 12.29 -2.63 8.32
C VAL A 47 11.41 -3.69 7.68
N THR A 48 11.68 -4.92 8.06
CA THR A 48 10.95 -6.12 7.63
C THR A 48 9.55 -6.17 8.26
N PRO A 49 8.49 -6.48 7.50
CA PRO A 49 7.13 -6.63 8.07
C PRO A 49 7.01 -7.72 9.12
N ALA A 50 7.78 -8.81 9.00
CA ALA A 50 7.80 -9.85 10.02
C ALA A 50 8.30 -9.30 11.36
N PHE A 51 9.36 -8.49 11.31
CA PHE A 51 9.96 -7.92 12.50
C PHE A 51 9.02 -6.92 13.19
N THR A 52 8.29 -6.10 12.44
CA THR A 52 7.33 -5.16 13.05
C THR A 52 6.08 -5.83 13.62
N ASN A 53 5.66 -6.97 13.07
CA ASN A 53 4.45 -7.67 13.53
C ASN A 53 4.76 -8.72 14.62
N PHE A 54 5.86 -9.45 14.49
CA PHE A 54 6.21 -10.58 15.35
C PHE A 54 7.42 -10.34 16.24
N TRP A 55 8.12 -9.20 16.07
CA TRP A 55 9.33 -8.83 16.83
C TRP A 55 10.49 -9.79 16.70
N ARG A 56 10.43 -10.62 15.67
CA ARG A 56 11.39 -11.66 15.33
C ARG A 56 11.43 -11.77 13.83
N GLU A 57 12.61 -12.07 13.31
CA GLU A 57 12.75 -12.39 11.89
C GLU A 57 12.21 -13.80 11.61
N LEU A 58 11.62 -13.97 10.42
CA LEU A 58 11.16 -15.29 9.98
C LEU A 58 12.35 -16.14 9.60
N ARG A 59 12.31 -17.43 9.97
CA ARG A 59 13.29 -18.40 9.49
C ARG A 59 13.11 -18.63 7.99
N LEU A 60 14.16 -18.37 7.23
CA LEU A 60 14.20 -18.54 5.79
C LEU A 60 14.79 -19.91 5.42
N PRO A 61 14.44 -20.46 4.24
CA PRO A 61 15.12 -21.66 3.74
C PRO A 61 16.64 -21.50 3.62
N ALA A 62 17.12 -20.28 3.38
CA ALA A 62 18.55 -19.97 3.37
C ALA A 62 19.21 -20.24 4.73
N ASP A 63 18.51 -19.96 5.83
CA ASP A 63 18.99 -20.18 7.20
C ASP A 63 19.23 -21.67 7.49
N LEU A 64 18.56 -22.56 6.76
CA LEU A 64 18.79 -24.01 6.87
C LEU A 64 20.18 -24.40 6.36
N ILE A 65 20.69 -23.66 5.38
CA ILE A 65 21.99 -23.90 4.74
C ILE A 65 23.10 -23.18 5.51
N THR A 66 22.87 -21.92 5.90
CA THR A 66 23.87 -21.09 6.59
C THR A 66 23.92 -21.34 8.09
N GLY A 67 22.88 -21.94 8.67
CA GLY A 67 22.69 -22.02 10.11
C GLY A 67 22.21 -20.70 10.70
N ILE A 68 21.66 -20.77 11.91
CA ILE A 68 21.26 -19.61 12.72
C ILE A 68 22.17 -19.59 13.94
N PRO A 69 22.78 -18.44 14.29
CA PRO A 69 23.55 -18.35 15.53
C PRO A 69 22.68 -18.74 16.73
N PRO A 70 23.22 -19.54 17.68
CA PRO A 70 22.46 -19.95 18.86
C PRO A 70 22.05 -18.73 19.68
N ASP A 71 20.85 -18.78 20.23
CA ASP A 71 20.36 -17.71 21.10
C ASP A 71 21.21 -17.67 22.37
N VAL A 72 21.62 -16.47 22.78
CA VAL A 72 22.46 -16.30 23.97
C VAL A 72 21.58 -16.62 25.19
N LEU A 73 22.07 -17.48 26.09
CA LEU A 73 21.40 -17.75 27.36
C LEU A 73 21.30 -16.45 28.15
N ARG A 74 20.08 -15.91 28.26
CA ARG A 74 19.76 -14.67 28.98
C ARG A 74 18.72 -14.96 30.06
N SER A 75 18.75 -14.19 31.14
CA SER A 75 17.62 -14.15 32.06
C SER A 75 16.37 -13.68 31.32
N ILE A 76 15.21 -14.23 31.69
CA ILE A 76 13.90 -13.87 31.12
C ILE A 76 13.65 -12.37 31.27
N THR A 77 14.06 -11.79 32.40
CA THR A 77 13.91 -10.35 32.69
C THR A 77 14.73 -9.48 31.74
N ASP A 78 15.95 -9.90 31.44
CA ASP A 78 16.89 -9.13 30.61
C ASP A 78 16.46 -9.21 29.14
N TYR A 79 15.98 -10.37 28.70
CA TYR A 79 15.38 -10.52 27.38
C TYR A 79 14.15 -9.62 27.20
N ALA A 80 13.25 -9.60 28.18
CA ALA A 80 12.03 -8.78 28.10
C ALA A 80 12.34 -7.27 28.06
N ASN A 81 13.31 -6.82 28.86
CA ASN A 81 13.73 -5.41 28.87
C ASN A 81 14.44 -5.01 27.56
N ASP A 82 15.36 -5.84 27.05
CA ASP A 82 16.03 -5.60 25.76
C ASP A 82 15.02 -5.56 24.60
N LEU A 83 14.05 -6.50 24.58
CA LEU A 83 13.00 -6.53 23.59
C LEU A 83 12.14 -5.26 23.64
N ARG A 84 11.77 -4.80 24.84
CA ARG A 84 10.98 -3.58 25.02
C ARG A 84 11.71 -2.33 24.52
N ASN A 85 13.01 -2.21 24.81
CA ASN A 85 13.81 -1.10 24.33
C ASN A 85 13.90 -1.11 22.80
N LYS A 86 14.22 -2.27 22.21
CA LYS A 86 14.23 -2.46 20.75
C LYS A 86 12.89 -2.09 20.12
N MET A 87 11.77 -2.54 20.71
CA MET A 87 10.44 -2.21 20.22
C MET A 87 10.23 -0.69 20.12
N ASN A 88 10.59 0.05 21.17
CA ASN A 88 10.46 1.51 21.18
C ASN A 88 11.31 2.15 20.08
N ASP A 89 12.59 1.76 19.97
CA ASP A 89 13.52 2.30 18.97
C ASP A 89 13.02 2.05 17.54
N ILE A 90 12.56 0.84 17.27
CA ILE A 90 12.02 0.46 15.96
C ILE A 90 10.74 1.24 15.65
N TYR A 91 9.85 1.40 16.62
CA TYR A 91 8.62 2.15 16.41
C TYR A 91 8.89 3.62 16.09
N GLU A 92 9.85 4.25 16.78
CA GLU A 92 10.29 5.60 16.46
C GLU A 92 10.88 5.66 15.05
N HIS A 93 11.73 4.71 14.69
CA HIS A 93 12.33 4.65 13.35
C HIS A 93 11.30 4.46 12.23
N VAL A 94 10.33 3.57 12.42
CA VAL A 94 9.22 3.33 11.49
C VAL A 94 8.35 4.57 11.36
N ARG A 95 8.06 5.27 12.47
CA ARG A 95 7.29 6.51 12.45
C ARG A 95 7.99 7.60 11.66
N GLN A 96 9.29 7.79 11.88
CA GLN A 96 10.10 8.76 11.15
C GLN A 96 10.18 8.42 9.66
N SER A 97 10.47 7.16 9.33
CA SER A 97 10.56 6.69 7.94
C SER A 97 9.22 6.82 7.21
N GLY A 98 8.12 6.51 7.88
CA GLY A 98 6.76 6.68 7.35
C GLY A 98 6.44 8.15 7.07
N GLN A 99 6.81 9.06 7.98
CA GLN A 99 6.62 10.49 7.79
C GLN A 99 7.44 11.03 6.61
N GLN A 100 8.73 10.70 6.53
CA GLN A 100 9.58 11.10 5.40
C GLN A 100 9.08 10.55 4.06
N THR A 101 8.61 9.30 4.05
CA THR A 101 8.04 8.68 2.84
C THR A 101 6.75 9.39 2.42
N SER A 102 5.88 9.69 3.38
CA SER A 102 4.64 10.45 3.14
C SER A 102 4.93 11.83 2.56
N GLU A 103 5.89 12.56 3.15
CA GLU A 103 6.32 13.88 2.67
C GLU A 103 6.87 13.80 1.24
N LYS A 104 7.76 12.83 0.95
CA LYS A 104 8.29 12.62 -0.42
C LYS A 104 7.17 12.34 -1.43
N VAL A 105 6.20 11.49 -1.07
CA VAL A 105 5.06 11.17 -1.93
C VAL A 105 4.20 12.40 -2.15
N LYS A 106 3.92 13.18 -1.10
CA LYS A 106 3.18 14.44 -1.18
C LYS A 106 3.88 15.43 -2.10
N THR A 107 5.16 15.73 -1.88
CA THR A 107 5.92 16.66 -2.72
C THR A 107 5.93 16.23 -4.20
N ARG A 108 6.07 14.92 -4.46
CA ARG A 108 6.02 14.39 -5.83
C ARG A 108 4.63 14.59 -6.47
N TYR A 109 3.57 14.40 -5.70
CA TYR A 109 2.20 14.61 -6.14
C TYR A 109 1.93 16.09 -6.41
N ASP A 110 2.24 16.96 -5.44
CA ASP A 110 2.02 18.41 -5.52
C ASP A 110 2.75 19.02 -6.72
N ARG A 111 3.99 18.60 -6.99
CA ARG A 111 4.76 19.05 -8.17
C ARG A 111 4.09 18.69 -9.50
N LYS A 112 3.36 17.57 -9.56
CA LYS A 112 2.70 17.10 -10.78
C LYS A 112 1.33 17.75 -10.97
N MET A 113 0.76 18.34 -9.94
CA MET A 113 -0.57 18.93 -10.00
C MET A 113 -0.54 20.34 -10.58
N ASN A 114 -1.34 20.54 -11.63
CA ASN A 114 -1.74 21.88 -12.04
C ASN A 114 -2.76 22.38 -11.01
N ASN A 115 -2.33 23.23 -10.09
CA ASN A 115 -3.18 23.87 -9.07
C ASN A 115 -4.09 24.96 -9.67
N ILE A 116 -4.77 24.67 -10.77
CA ILE A 116 -5.90 25.49 -11.19
C ILE A 116 -7.05 25.10 -10.25
N GLY A 117 -7.14 25.81 -9.13
CA GLY A 117 -8.26 25.67 -8.21
C GLY A 117 -9.58 25.94 -8.93
N PHE A 118 -10.64 25.27 -8.50
CA PHE A 118 -11.98 25.53 -8.99
C PHE A 118 -12.63 26.60 -8.12
N ASP A 119 -13.11 27.68 -8.73
CA ASP A 119 -13.89 28.69 -8.03
C ASP A 119 -15.32 28.20 -7.79
N GLU A 120 -15.96 28.76 -6.76
CA GLU A 120 -17.41 28.62 -6.55
C GLU A 120 -18.14 29.10 -7.82
N ASP A 121 -19.21 28.40 -8.20
CA ASP A 121 -19.94 28.57 -9.48
C ASP A 121 -19.24 28.13 -10.77
N SER A 122 -18.02 27.57 -10.71
CA SER A 122 -17.39 26.98 -11.88
C SER A 122 -18.16 25.76 -12.40
N LEU A 123 -18.29 25.64 -13.72
CA LEU A 123 -18.85 24.46 -14.36
C LEU A 123 -17.81 23.34 -14.41
N VAL A 124 -18.12 22.21 -13.79
CA VAL A 124 -17.24 21.04 -13.70
C VAL A 124 -17.87 19.82 -14.35
N TRP A 125 -17.04 19.00 -15.01
CA TRP A 125 -17.45 17.70 -15.50
C TRP A 125 -17.20 16.64 -14.43
N LEU A 126 -18.23 15.87 -14.09
CA LEU A 126 -18.13 14.75 -13.17
C LEU A 126 -17.63 13.51 -13.92
N HIS A 127 -16.47 13.00 -13.51
CA HIS A 127 -16.01 11.70 -14.01
C HIS A 127 -16.86 10.59 -13.38
N ASN A 128 -17.75 9.99 -14.16
CA ASN A 128 -18.63 8.92 -13.73
C ASN A 128 -18.37 7.66 -14.58
N PRO A 129 -17.47 6.77 -14.16
CA PRO A 129 -17.15 5.53 -14.87
C PRO A 129 -18.18 4.41 -14.58
N VAL A 130 -19.46 4.73 -14.45
CA VAL A 130 -20.49 3.70 -14.23
C VAL A 130 -20.77 2.95 -15.55
N HIS A 131 -20.53 1.65 -15.51
CA HIS A 131 -20.80 0.75 -16.62
C HIS A 131 -22.25 0.28 -16.62
N SER A 132 -23.04 0.65 -17.63
CA SER A 132 -24.36 0.01 -17.82
C SER A 132 -24.17 -1.40 -18.39
N LYS A 133 -24.72 -2.41 -17.70
CA LYS A 133 -24.74 -3.80 -18.17
C LYS A 133 -25.38 -3.88 -19.57
N GLY A 134 -24.75 -4.61 -20.49
CA GLY A 134 -25.24 -4.80 -21.87
C GLY A 134 -24.74 -3.79 -22.91
N LYS A 135 -23.99 -2.75 -22.52
CA LYS A 135 -23.33 -1.81 -23.43
C LYS A 135 -21.81 -1.96 -23.34
N SER A 136 -21.10 -1.72 -24.45
CA SER A 136 -19.63 -1.78 -24.47
C SER A 136 -19.02 -0.69 -23.58
N PRO A 137 -18.21 -1.03 -22.56
CA PRO A 137 -17.58 -0.05 -21.67
C PRO A 137 -16.70 0.98 -22.37
N LYS A 138 -16.19 0.66 -23.57
CA LYS A 138 -15.35 1.57 -24.37
C LYS A 138 -16.14 2.65 -25.09
N LEU A 139 -17.44 2.45 -25.32
CA LEU A 139 -18.32 3.35 -26.09
C LEU A 139 -19.23 4.19 -25.19
N GLN A 140 -19.05 4.13 -23.87
CA GLN A 140 -19.83 4.91 -22.91
C GLN A 140 -19.09 6.21 -22.57
N ALA A 141 -19.82 7.32 -22.51
CA ALA A 141 -19.30 8.58 -22.04
C ALA A 141 -18.88 8.45 -20.55
N LYS A 142 -17.60 8.69 -20.27
CA LYS A 142 -17.02 8.62 -18.91
C LYS A 142 -17.25 9.90 -18.11
N TRP A 143 -17.66 10.96 -18.77
CA TRP A 143 -17.86 12.27 -18.21
C TRP A 143 -19.34 12.61 -18.27
N ASN A 144 -19.89 13.09 -17.16
CA ASN A 144 -21.26 13.53 -17.01
C ASN A 144 -21.25 14.98 -16.53
N GLY A 145 -22.10 15.83 -17.10
CA GLY A 145 -22.12 17.25 -16.78
C GLY A 145 -22.50 18.11 -17.98
N PRO A 146 -22.33 19.44 -17.87
CA PRO A 146 -21.66 20.14 -16.76
C PRO A 146 -22.51 20.23 -15.48
N TYR A 147 -21.85 20.19 -14.32
CA TYR A 147 -22.43 20.45 -13.00
C TYR A 147 -21.91 21.79 -12.48
N ARG A 148 -22.73 22.52 -11.72
CA ARG A 148 -22.29 23.75 -11.06
C ARG A 148 -21.68 23.41 -9.69
N ASN A 149 -20.46 23.90 -9.45
CA ASN A 149 -19.77 23.74 -8.17
C ASN A 149 -20.37 24.70 -7.13
N VAL A 150 -20.81 24.20 -5.97
CA VAL A 150 -21.54 25.01 -4.98
C VAL A 150 -20.73 25.32 -3.74
N THR A 151 -19.96 24.36 -3.24
CA THR A 151 -19.04 24.62 -2.12
C THR A 151 -17.80 23.76 -2.20
N ARG A 152 -16.65 24.38 -1.93
CA ARG A 152 -15.36 23.71 -1.82
C ARG A 152 -15.18 23.18 -0.39
N ILE A 153 -15.21 21.86 -0.22
CA ILE A 153 -14.99 21.19 1.08
C ILE A 153 -13.49 21.03 1.34
N ASN A 154 -12.73 20.68 0.30
CA ASN A 154 -11.27 20.58 0.32
C ASN A 154 -10.69 20.91 -1.06
N ASP A 155 -9.37 20.99 -1.17
CA ASP A 155 -8.70 21.24 -2.46
C ASP A 155 -9.09 20.25 -3.57
N VAL A 156 -9.53 19.05 -3.19
CA VAL A 156 -9.89 17.95 -4.11
C VAL A 156 -11.38 17.58 -4.04
N ILE A 157 -12.11 18.00 -3.01
CA ILE A 157 -13.51 17.58 -2.77
C ILE A 157 -14.43 18.79 -2.94
N LEU A 158 -15.32 18.68 -3.92
CA LEU A 158 -16.33 19.69 -4.26
C LEU A 158 -17.73 19.09 -4.02
N SER A 159 -18.65 19.90 -3.52
CA SER A 159 -20.07 19.52 -3.47
C SER A 159 -20.78 20.07 -4.72
N ASN A 160 -21.54 19.20 -5.38
CA ASN A 160 -22.30 19.53 -6.58
C ASN A 160 -23.79 19.36 -6.25
N THR A 161 -24.61 20.38 -6.46
CA THR A 161 -26.05 20.27 -6.15
C THR A 161 -26.92 20.05 -7.38
N GLU A 162 -26.60 20.54 -8.58
CA GLU A 162 -27.51 20.40 -9.73
C GLU A 162 -26.77 20.29 -11.07
N ARG A 163 -27.36 19.50 -12.00
CA ARG A 163 -26.89 19.35 -13.38
C ARG A 163 -27.46 20.51 -14.19
N CYS A 164 -26.60 21.27 -14.88
CA CYS A 164 -27.02 22.33 -15.78
C CYS A 164 -27.61 21.78 -17.09
#